data_AF-A0A914ED58-F1
#
_entry.id   AF-A0A914ED58-F1
#
_cell.length_a   1.000
_cell.length_b   1.000
_cell.length_c   1.000
_cell.angle_alpha   90.00
_cell.angle_beta   90.00
_cell.angle_gamma   90.00
#
_symmetry.space_group_name_H-M   'P 1'
#
loop_
_entity.id
_entity.type
_entity.pdbx_description
1 polymer ?
#
loop_
_entity_poly.entity_id
_entity_poly.type
_entity_poly.pdbx_seq_one_letter_code
_entity_poly.pdbx_strand_id
1 'polypeptide(L)'
;MINQLMKPMRAIQVTEFEIAYMLVHMLWNVQEIGCLKTSTTKLGEEISELISHELHNYYIKEMCLTNYVQRVTKLIKMIESAKEIREEVKEITTMSRIFDLFHVETVGSGLIKDAGS
;
A
#
# COMPACT_ATOMS: atom_id res chain seq x y z
N MET A 1 0.80 14.24 8.84
CA MET A 1 0.85 12.81 8.48
C MET A 1 -0.49 12.34 7.94
N ILE A 2 -1.41 11.75 8.72
CA ILE A 2 -2.60 11.07 8.12
C ILE A 2 -3.57 11.97 7.33
N ASN A 3 -3.70 13.24 7.72
CA ASN A 3 -4.52 14.22 7.00
C ASN A 3 -4.00 14.56 5.59
N GLN A 4 -2.71 14.33 5.31
CA GLN A 4 -2.13 14.51 3.97
C GLN A 4 -2.63 13.43 3.00
N LEU A 5 -2.98 12.24 3.50
CA LEU A 5 -3.56 11.16 2.71
C LEU A 5 -5.08 11.26 2.61
N MET A 6 -5.77 11.61 3.72
CA MET A 6 -7.24 11.65 3.73
C MET A 6 -7.86 12.73 2.84
N LYS A 7 -7.22 13.91 2.73
CA LYS A 7 -7.70 15.02 1.89
C LYS A 7 -7.80 14.63 0.39
N PRO A 8 -6.73 14.12 -0.25
CA PRO A 8 -6.79 13.73 -1.65
C PRO A 8 -7.71 12.52 -1.87
N MET A 9 -7.78 11.57 -0.93
CA MET A 9 -8.73 10.45 -1.01
C MET A 9 -10.19 10.91 -1.04
N ARG A 10 -10.54 11.88 -0.18
CA ARG A 10 -11.90 12.46 -0.17
C ARG A 10 -12.19 13.26 -1.44
N ALA A 11 -11.20 13.97 -1.97
CA ALA A 11 -11.37 14.84 -3.13
C ALA A 11 -11.73 14.08 -4.41
N ILE A 12 -11.24 12.85 -4.59
CA ILE A 12 -11.59 12.03 -5.75
C ILE A 12 -12.67 10.98 -5.45
N GLN A 13 -13.15 10.89 -4.21
CA GLN A 13 -14.07 9.83 -3.77
C GLN A 13 -13.51 8.46 -4.15
N VAL A 14 -12.40 8.08 -3.52
CA VAL A 14 -11.77 6.77 -3.77
C VAL A 14 -12.76 5.66 -3.44
N THR A 15 -12.89 4.70 -4.36
CA THR A 15 -13.79 3.55 -4.18
C THR A 15 -13.10 2.44 -3.39
N GLU A 16 -13.87 1.52 -2.80
CA GLU A 16 -13.30 0.38 -2.07
C GLU A 16 -12.39 -0.48 -2.97
N PHE A 17 -12.76 -0.60 -4.26
CA PHE A 17 -11.95 -1.31 -5.25
C PHE A 17 -10.60 -0.65 -5.49
N GLU A 18 -10.56 0.68 -5.56
CA GLU A 18 -9.32 1.44 -5.72
C GLU A 18 -8.43 1.35 -4.47
N ILE A 19 -9.02 1.29 -3.27
CA ILE A 19 -8.28 1.05 -2.03
C ILE A 19 -7.64 -0.34 -2.08
N ALA A 20 -8.39 -1.37 -2.50
CA ALA A 20 -7.86 -2.73 -2.66
C ALA A 20 -6.69 -2.75 -3.66
N TYR A 21 -6.84 -2.08 -4.81
CA TYR A 21 -5.76 -1.90 -5.78
C TYR A 21 -4.52 -1.25 -5.15
N MET A 22 -4.69 -0.13 -4.43
CA MET A 22 -3.59 0.58 -3.78
C MET A 22 -2.87 -0.31 -2.76
N LEU A 23 -3.59 -1.11 -1.99
CA LEU A 23 -3.02 -2.05 -1.02
C LEU A 23 -2.18 -3.13 -1.69
N VAL A 24 -2.71 -3.78 -2.73
CA VAL A 24 -1.97 -4.83 -3.46
C VAL A 24 -0.74 -4.23 -4.14
N HIS A 25 -0.87 -3.04 -4.74
CA HIS A 25 0.25 -2.32 -5.32
C HIS A 25 1.33 -1.99 -4.28
N MET A 26 0.96 -1.58 -3.05
CA MET A 26 1.94 -1.35 -1.98
C MET A 26 2.61 -2.64 -1.49
N LEU A 27 1.89 -3.75 -1.44
CA LEU A 27 2.41 -5.05 -1.01
C LEU A 27 3.41 -5.65 -2.01
N TRP A 28 3.13 -5.52 -3.30
CA TRP A 28 3.90 -6.17 -4.38
C TRP A 28 4.85 -5.25 -5.12
N ASN A 29 4.96 -3.98 -4.72
CA ASN A 29 6.03 -3.10 -5.18
C ASN A 29 7.35 -3.45 -4.48
N VAL A 30 7.83 -4.68 -4.69
CA VAL A 30 9.01 -5.27 -4.04
C VAL A 30 10.28 -5.11 -4.87
N GLN A 31 10.21 -4.41 -6.01
CA GLN A 31 11.36 -4.15 -6.89
C GLN A 31 12.50 -3.39 -6.19
N GLU A 32 12.24 -2.71 -5.08
CA GLU A 32 13.23 -1.95 -4.31
C GLU A 32 14.12 -2.83 -3.39
N ILE A 33 13.83 -4.13 -3.24
CA ILE A 33 14.63 -5.03 -2.39
C ILE A 33 15.61 -5.81 -3.27
N GLY A 34 16.83 -5.29 -3.43
CA GLY A 34 17.90 -5.89 -4.25
C GLY A 34 18.33 -7.31 -3.86
N CYS A 35 17.79 -7.87 -2.76
CA CYS A 35 18.10 -9.21 -2.25
C CYS A 35 17.09 -10.29 -2.65
N LEU A 36 16.05 -9.95 -3.41
CA LEU A 36 14.98 -10.90 -3.72
C LEU A 36 15.38 -11.90 -4.81
N LYS A 37 14.88 -13.13 -4.66
CA LYS A 37 14.99 -14.16 -5.70
C LYS A 37 14.25 -13.70 -6.95
N THR A 38 14.81 -14.00 -8.11
CA THR A 38 14.23 -13.69 -9.44
C THR A 38 12.83 -14.27 -9.64
N SER A 39 12.45 -15.30 -8.89
CA SER A 39 11.08 -15.85 -8.88
C SER A 39 10.07 -14.91 -8.23
N THR A 40 10.46 -14.21 -7.16
CA THR A 40 9.57 -13.31 -6.41
C THR A 40 9.37 -11.99 -7.15
N THR A 41 10.40 -11.51 -7.85
CA THR A 41 10.29 -10.31 -8.70
C THR A 41 9.35 -10.55 -9.88
N LYS A 42 9.45 -11.71 -10.55
CA LYS A 42 8.52 -12.11 -11.61
C LYS A 42 7.08 -12.19 -11.13
N LEU A 43 6.85 -12.80 -9.97
CA LEU A 43 5.52 -12.86 -9.38
C LEU A 43 4.96 -11.45 -9.08
N GLY A 44 5.81 -10.52 -8.63
CA GLY A 44 5.41 -9.13 -8.44
C GLY A 44 5.02 -8.43 -9.75
N GLU A 45 5.73 -8.69 -10.84
CA GLU A 45 5.38 -8.17 -12.18
C GLU A 45 4.05 -8.74 -12.67
N GLU A 46 3.84 -10.06 -12.56
CA GLU A 46 2.58 -10.73 -12.93
C GLU A 46 1.40 -10.18 -12.13
N ILE A 47 1.57 -9.99 -10.81
CA ILE A 47 0.53 -9.42 -9.95
C ILE A 47 0.25 -7.96 -10.31
N SER A 48 1.29 -7.16 -10.59
CA SER A 48 1.14 -5.76 -11.01
C SER A 48 0.34 -5.63 -12.31
N GLU A 49 0.61 -6.51 -13.28
CA GLU A 49 -0.14 -6.58 -14.54
C GLU A 49 -1.58 -7.00 -14.30
N LEU A 50 -1.81 -8.02 -13.47
CA LEU A 50 -3.14 -8.50 -13.12
C LEU A 50 -4.00 -7.39 -12.47
N ILE A 51 -3.49 -6.73 -11.43
CA ILE A 51 -4.25 -5.68 -10.74
C ILE A 51 -4.51 -4.47 -11.64
N SER A 52 -3.62 -4.19 -12.58
CA SER A 52 -3.79 -3.10 -13.56
C SER A 52 -4.89 -3.43 -14.56
N HIS A 53 -4.97 -4.68 -15.03
CA HIS A 53 -6.08 -5.15 -15.86
C HIS A 53 -7.41 -5.13 -15.11
N GLU A 54 -7.44 -5.57 -13.85
CA GLU A 54 -8.65 -5.53 -13.01
C GLU A 54 -9.13 -4.10 -12.78
N LEU A 55 -8.20 -3.16 -12.50
CA LEU A 55 -8.53 -1.75 -12.35
C LEU A 55 -9.04 -1.14 -13.66
N HIS A 56 -8.44 -1.48 -14.81
CA HIS A 56 -8.95 -1.07 -16.12
C HIS A 56 -10.38 -1.58 -16.36
N ASN A 57 -10.61 -2.88 -16.11
CA ASN A 57 -11.92 -3.50 -16.26
C ASN A 57 -12.97 -2.83 -15.39
N TYR A 58 -12.65 -2.55 -14.13
CA TYR A 58 -13.51 -1.82 -13.20
C TYR A 58 -13.89 -0.44 -13.75
N TYR A 59 -12.92 0.32 -14.24
CA TYR A 59 -13.19 1.65 -14.79
C TYR A 59 -14.06 1.62 -16.05
N ILE A 60 -13.83 0.69 -16.98
CA ILE A 60 -14.58 0.62 -18.23
C ILE A 60 -15.96 0.02 -18.04
N LYS A 61 -16.07 -1.09 -17.29
CA LYS A 61 -17.29 -1.89 -17.20
C LYS A 61 -18.25 -1.39 -16.13
N GLU A 62 -17.73 -0.96 -14.98
CA GLU A 62 -18.57 -0.57 -13.83
C GLU A 62 -18.74 0.95 -13.74
N MET A 63 -17.65 1.70 -13.89
CA MET A 63 -17.71 3.17 -13.78
C MET A 63 -17.98 3.87 -15.12
N CYS A 64 -17.92 3.16 -16.25
CA CYS A 64 -18.06 3.69 -17.60
C CYS A 64 -17.14 4.91 -17.88
N LEU A 65 -15.93 4.91 -17.31
CA LEU A 65 -14.96 5.99 -17.45
C LEU A 65 -14.00 5.73 -18.60
N THR A 66 -14.01 6.57 -19.63
CA THR A 66 -13.10 6.46 -20.78
C THR A 66 -11.77 7.21 -20.59
N ASN A 67 -11.70 8.19 -19.68
CA ASN A 67 -10.48 8.95 -19.37
C ASN A 67 -10.11 8.83 -17.87
N TYR A 68 -9.84 7.60 -17.44
CA TYR A 68 -9.48 7.29 -16.05
C TYR A 68 -7.99 7.45 -15.75
N VAL A 69 -7.15 7.75 -16.75
CA VAL A 69 -5.68 7.90 -16.60
C VAL A 69 -5.34 8.93 -15.52
N GLN A 70 -6.00 10.09 -15.54
CA GLN A 70 -5.80 11.12 -14.52
C GLN A 70 -6.14 10.63 -13.12
N ARG A 71 -7.12 9.74 -13.00
CA ARG A 71 -7.54 9.15 -11.72
C ARG A 71 -6.49 8.17 -11.22
N VAL A 72 -6.00 7.28 -12.09
CA VAL A 72 -4.89 6.36 -11.79
C VAL A 72 -3.64 7.12 -11.35
N THR A 73 -3.26 8.19 -12.05
CA THR A 73 -2.12 9.03 -11.64
C THR A 73 -2.31 9.60 -10.23
N LYS A 74 -3.53 9.98 -9.85
CA LYS A 74 -3.83 10.45 -8.49
C LYS A 74 -3.72 9.33 -7.46
N LEU A 75 -4.17 8.11 -7.78
CA LEU A 75 -4.02 6.95 -6.90
C LEU A 75 -2.53 6.63 -6.67
N ILE A 76 -1.71 6.62 -7.72
CA ILE A 76 -0.26 6.39 -7.62
C ILE A 76 0.41 7.45 -6.73
N LYS A 77 0.05 8.73 -6.90
CA LYS A 77 0.56 9.79 -6.02
C LYS A 77 0.19 9.58 -4.55
N MET A 78 -1.02 9.08 -4.28
CA MET A 78 -1.42 8.76 -2.90
C MET A 78 -0.65 7.57 -2.32
N ILE A 79 -0.36 6.55 -3.15
CA ILE A 79 0.52 5.44 -2.75
C ILE A 79 1.89 5.97 -2.35
N GLU A 80 2.47 6.88 -3.14
CA GLU A 80 3.78 7.47 -2.84
C GLU A 80 3.76 8.28 -1.53
N SER A 81 2.76 9.15 -1.34
CA SER A 81 2.60 9.88 -0.08
C SER A 81 2.40 8.95 1.13
N ALA A 82 1.76 7.79 0.95
CA ALA A 82 1.64 6.80 2.02
C ALA A 82 2.99 6.15 2.36
N LYS A 83 3.86 5.92 1.36
CA LYS A 83 5.24 5.44 1.57
C LYS A 83 6.07 6.48 2.34
N GLU A 84 5.99 7.76 1.96
CA GLU A 84 6.68 8.86 2.66
C GLU A 84 6.30 8.90 4.14
N ILE A 85 4.99 8.89 4.44
CA ILE A 85 4.49 8.86 5.83
C ILE A 85 5.03 7.64 6.58
N ARG A 86 5.11 6.47 5.93
CA ARG A 86 5.63 5.24 6.55
C ARG A 86 7.10 5.39 6.92
N GLU A 87 7.93 5.98 6.07
CA GLU A 87 9.34 6.20 6.38
C GLU A 87 9.51 7.25 7.51
N GLU A 88 8.76 8.35 7.50
CA GLU A 88 8.76 9.33 8.60
C GLU A 88 8.37 8.67 9.94
N VAL A 89 7.33 7.83 9.96
CA VAL A 89 6.91 7.10 11.17
C VAL A 89 7.98 6.10 11.62
N LYS A 90 8.67 5.45 10.69
CA LYS A 90 9.76 4.51 10.99
C LYS A 90 10.97 5.22 11.60
N GLU A 91 11.33 6.40 11.12
CA GLU A 91 12.38 7.24 11.70
C GLU A 91 12.02 7.64 13.13
N ILE A 92 10.82 8.17 13.35
CA ILE A 92 10.33 8.56 14.68
C ILE A 92 10.32 7.36 15.63
N THR A 93 9.83 6.21 15.17
CA THR A 93 9.80 4.97 15.97
C THR A 93 11.21 4.51 16.34
N THR A 94 12.16 4.60 15.41
CA THR A 94 13.56 4.22 15.64
C THR A 94 14.20 5.14 16.67
N MET A 95 14.02 6.46 16.53
CA MET A 95 14.50 7.44 17.50
C MET A 95 13.88 7.18 18.88
N SER A 96 12.57 6.94 18.94
CA SER A 96 11.92 6.69 20.22
C SER A 96 12.40 5.43 20.93
N ARG A 97 12.79 4.38 20.20
CA ARG A 97 13.41 3.18 20.79
C ARG A 97 14.80 3.47 21.34
N ILE A 98 15.60 4.32 20.67
CA ILE A 98 16.93 4.72 21.15
C ILE A 98 16.83 5.48 22.47
N PHE A 99 15.85 6.39 22.57
CA PHE A 99 15.64 7.21 23.77
C PHE A 99 14.74 6.56 24.83
N ASP A 100 14.32 5.30 24.62
CA ASP A 100 13.40 4.53 25.47
C ASP A 100 12.16 5.33 25.91
N LEU A 101 11.67 6.21 25.03
CA LEU A 101 10.57 7.12 25.31
C LEU A 101 9.20 6.41 25.33
N PHE A 102 9.14 5.15 24.88
CA PHE A 102 7.91 4.34 24.88
C PHE A 102 8.16 2.92 25.41
N HIS A 103 7.54 2.58 26.55
CA HIS A 103 7.23 1.20 26.91
C HIS A 103 5.97 0.77 26.15
N VAL A 104 6.14 0.08 25.02
CA VAL A 104 5.03 -0.52 24.27
C VAL A 104 5.12 -2.04 24.38
N GLU A 105 4.24 -2.61 25.20
CA GLU A 105 3.96 -4.04 25.19
C GLU A 105 3.21 -4.39 23.90
N THR A 106 3.79 -5.26 23.08
CA THR A 106 3.15 -5.72 21.85
C THR A 106 2.33 -6.99 22.14
N VAL A 107 1.01 -6.93 21.93
CA VAL A 107 0.07 -8.06 22.09
C VAL A 107 0.23 -9.12 20.98
N GLY A 108 1.11 -8.89 20.00
CA GLY A 108 1.28 -9.72 18.80
C GLY A 108 1.89 -11.12 19.03
N SER A 109 2.37 -11.43 20.24
CA SER A 109 2.96 -12.75 20.53
C SER A 109 1.91 -13.85 20.79
N GLY A 110 0.64 -13.49 20.98
CA GLY A 110 -0.44 -14.45 21.27
C GLY A 110 -1.03 -15.13 20.03
N LEU A 111 -1.08 -14.44 18.88
CA LEU A 111 -1.83 -14.91 17.70
C LEU A 111 -1.09 -15.95 16.86
N ILE A 112 0.20 -16.19 17.10
CA ILE A 112 1.00 -17.18 16.34
C ILE A 112 0.98 -18.57 17.02
N LYS A 113 0.47 -18.68 18.26
CA LYS A 113 0.44 -19.96 18.99
C LYS A 113 -0.78 -20.84 18.69
N ASP A 114 -1.85 -20.29 18.13
CA ASP A 114 -3.12 -21.02 17.95
C ASP A 114 -3.30 -21.63 16.55
N ALA A 115 -2.28 -21.56 15.67
CA ALA A 115 -2.31 -22.14 14.32
C ALA A 115 -1.46 -23.40 14.16
N GLY A 116 -1.14 -24.08 15.28
CA GLY A 116 -0.41 -25.35 15.27
C GLY A 116 -0.84 -26.23 16.44
N SER A 117 -1.97 -26.92 16.28
CA SER A 117 -2.35 -28.11 17.04
C SER A 117 -2.55 -29.26 16.06
#